data_AF-A0A9D6TPB1-F1
#
_entry.id   AF-A0A9D6TPB1-F1
#
_cell.length_a   1.000
_cell.length_b   1.000
_cell.length_c   1.000
_cell.angle_alpha   90.00
_cell.angle_beta   90.00
_cell.angle_gamma   90.00
#
_symmetry.space_group_name_H-M   'P 1'
#
loop_
_entity.id
_entity.type
_entity.pdbx_description
1 polymer ?
#
loop_
_entity_poly.entity_id
_entity_poly.type
_entity_poly.pdbx_seq_one_letter_code
_entity_poly.pdbx_strand_id
1 'polypeptide(L)'
;MDHALALRLIAVADSAGEPIEGAPALTEGERRWTYVPAQPWRRGAHQLLVATTIEDLAGNNIGKVFDVDLFEGVPRRFSTASVKRAFEVK
;
A
#
# COMPACT_ATOMS: atom_id res chain seq x y z
N MET A 1 5.78 2.90 -11.57
CA MET A 1 5.05 3.25 -10.33
C MET A 1 5.83 4.34 -9.65
N ASP A 2 5.20 5.30 -8.96
CA ASP A 2 5.99 6.23 -8.15
C ASP A 2 6.67 5.45 -7.01
N HIS A 3 8.00 5.47 -7.01
CA HIS A 3 8.83 4.71 -6.07
C HIS A 3 8.59 5.15 -4.62
N ALA A 4 8.51 6.45 -4.35
CA ALA A 4 8.34 6.94 -2.99
C ALA A 4 6.95 6.59 -2.43
N LEU A 5 5.92 6.62 -3.27
CA LEU A 5 4.57 6.24 -2.88
C LEU A 5 4.47 4.75 -2.57
N ALA A 6 5.07 3.90 -3.41
CA ALA A 6 5.09 2.45 -3.21
C ALA A 6 5.63 2.02 -1.85
N LEU A 7 6.69 2.68 -1.39
CA LEU A 7 7.34 2.36 -0.11
C LEU A 7 6.56 2.87 1.10
N ARG A 8 5.74 3.91 0.93
CA ARG A 8 5.05 4.60 2.04
C ARG A 8 3.58 4.22 2.17
N LEU A 9 2.94 3.82 1.07
CA LEU A 9 1.49 3.63 0.97
C LEU A 9 1.06 2.15 0.91
N ILE A 10 2.03 1.23 0.92
CA ILE A 10 1.79 -0.20 1.07
C ILE A 10 2.32 -0.63 2.44
N ALA A 11 1.45 -1.20 3.26
CA ALA A 11 1.76 -1.66 4.60
C ALA A 11 1.32 -3.12 4.79
N VAL A 12 1.94 -3.80 5.74
CA VAL A 12 1.54 -5.14 6.18
C VAL A 12 0.94 -5.03 7.58
N ALA A 13 -0.17 -5.72 7.81
CA ALA A 13 -0.77 -5.91 9.10
C ALA A 13 -0.94 -7.39 9.46
N ASP A 14 -0.98 -7.69 10.74
CA ASP A 14 -1.23 -9.02 11.27
C ASP A 14 -2.73 -9.40 11.20
N SER A 15 -3.09 -10.55 11.77
CA SER A 15 -4.47 -11.02 11.83
C SER A 15 -5.41 -10.11 12.62
N ALA A 16 -4.89 -9.32 13.56
CA ALA A 16 -5.66 -8.36 14.35
C ALA A 16 -5.82 -7.01 13.62
N GLY A 17 -5.09 -6.81 12.52
CA GLY A 17 -5.05 -5.55 11.78
C GLY A 17 -4.00 -4.58 12.29
N GLU A 18 -3.11 -5.02 13.18
CA GLU A 18 -2.01 -4.21 13.70
C GLU A 18 -0.85 -4.18 12.69
N PRO A 19 -0.25 -3.01 12.44
CA PRO A 19 0.85 -2.89 11.50
C PRO A 19 2.06 -3.70 11.96
N ILE A 20 2.62 -4.49 11.04
CA ILE A 20 3.89 -5.18 11.24
C ILE A 20 5.00 -4.24 10.82
N GLU A 21 6.02 -4.06 11.66
CA GLU A 21 7.21 -3.28 11.31
C GLU A 21 8.17 -4.09 10.42
N GLY A 22 8.83 -3.39 9.49
CA GLY A 22 9.66 -4.02 8.48
C GLY A 22 10.12 -3.05 7.40
N ALA A 23 10.93 -3.57 6.49
CA ALA A 23 11.53 -2.82 5.40
C ALA A 23 10.80 -3.15 4.08
N PRO A 24 10.05 -2.19 3.50
CA PRO A 24 9.56 -2.30 2.14
C PRO A 24 10.69 -2.02 1.15
N ALA A 25 10.69 -2.72 0.01
CA ALA A 25 11.62 -2.45 -1.08
C ALA A 25 10.97 -2.72 -2.44
N LEU A 26 11.32 -1.90 -3.43
CA LEU A 26 11.02 -2.15 -4.83
C LEU A 26 12.20 -2.87 -5.50
N THR A 27 11.91 -3.94 -6.23
CA THR A 27 12.86 -4.81 -6.90
C THR A 27 12.39 -5.08 -8.34
N GLU A 28 13.25 -5.71 -9.15
CA GLU A 28 12.96 -6.03 -10.57
C GLU A 28 12.55 -4.81 -11.40
N GLY A 29 13.31 -3.72 -11.28
CA GLY A 29 13.01 -2.47 -12.00
C GLY A 29 11.67 -1.87 -11.59
N GLU A 30 11.38 -1.85 -10.29
CA GLU A 30 10.16 -1.26 -9.68
C GLU A 30 8.86 -1.99 -10.04
N ARG A 31 8.97 -3.22 -10.54
CA ARG A 31 7.82 -4.07 -10.89
C ARG A 31 7.41 -5.01 -9.76
N ARG A 32 8.27 -5.18 -8.75
CA ARG A 32 8.02 -6.06 -7.62
C ARG A 32 8.22 -5.31 -6.32
N TRP A 33 7.16 -5.22 -5.52
CA TRP A 33 7.24 -4.77 -4.15
C TRP A 33 7.50 -5.96 -3.22
N THR A 34 8.42 -5.80 -2.29
CA THR A 34 8.83 -6.81 -1.32
C THR A 34 8.81 -6.22 0.08
N TYR A 35 8.63 -7.08 1.08
CA TYR A 35 8.56 -6.69 2.48
C TYR A 35 9.31 -7.68 3.36
N VAL A 36 10.25 -7.17 4.14
CA VAL A 36 11.00 -7.96 5.12
C VAL A 36 10.63 -7.46 6.53
N PRO A 37 9.89 -8.24 7.33
CA PRO A 37 9.53 -7.82 8.68
C PRO A 37 10.76 -7.76 9.58
N ALA A 38 10.75 -6.86 10.57
CA ALA A 38 11.83 -6.73 11.55
C ALA A 38 11.96 -7.95 12.45
N GLN A 39 10.86 -8.70 12.63
CA GLN A 39 10.83 -9.99 13.31
C GLN A 39 10.39 -11.08 12.33
N PRO A 40 10.79 -12.35 12.52
CA PRO A 40 10.34 -13.44 11.67
C PRO A 40 8.81 -13.50 11.56
N TRP A 41 8.31 -13.82 10.37
CA TRP A 41 6.89 -14.01 10.14
C TRP A 41 6.31 -15.01 11.13
N ARG A 42 5.22 -14.63 11.79
CA ARG A 42 4.39 -15.58 12.53
C ARG A 42 3.57 -16.37 11.53
N ARG A 43 3.32 -17.64 11.81
CA ARG A 43 2.41 -18.45 10.98
C ARG A 43 0.98 -17.92 11.15
N GLY A 44 0.20 -17.94 10.07
CA GLY A 44 -1.21 -17.56 10.09
C GLY A 44 -1.57 -16.42 9.13
N ALA A 45 -2.74 -15.83 9.36
CA ALA A 45 -3.35 -14.83 8.49
C ALA A 45 -2.73 -13.44 8.68
N HIS A 46 -2.55 -12.75 7.55
CA HIS A 46 -1.99 -11.42 7.45
C HIS A 46 -2.76 -10.61 6.40
N GLN A 47 -2.55 -9.30 6.39
CA GLN A 47 -3.19 -8.40 5.44
C GLN A 47 -2.17 -7.45 4.83
N LEU A 48 -2.24 -7.28 3.52
CA LEU A 48 -1.63 -6.16 2.82
C LEU A 48 -2.65 -5.02 2.75
N LEU A 49 -2.23 -3.84 3.19
CA LEU A 49 -3.00 -2.60 3.16
C LEU A 49 -2.38 -1.70 2.09
N VAL A 50 -3.16 -1.36 1.07
CA VAL A 50 -2.72 -0.45 0.00
C VAL A 50 -3.60 0.78 0.03
N ALA A 51 -3.01 1.94 0.32
CA ALA A 51 -3.72 3.21 0.29
C ALA A 51 -4.17 3.53 -1.15
N THR A 52 -5.42 3.96 -1.32
CA THR A 52 -5.99 4.26 -2.65
C THR A 52 -5.34 5.44 -3.35
N THR A 53 -4.64 6.28 -2.59
CA THR A 53 -3.85 7.40 -3.09
C THR A 53 -2.51 6.98 -3.72
N ILE A 54 -2.19 5.69 -3.77
CA ILE A 54 -1.04 5.22 -4.53
C ILE A 54 -1.24 5.56 -6.01
N GLU A 55 -0.25 6.20 -6.61
CA GLU A 55 -0.30 6.69 -7.98
C GLU A 55 0.95 6.21 -8.75
N ASP A 56 0.81 5.93 -10.04
CA ASP A 56 1.95 5.69 -10.92
C ASP A 56 2.42 6.96 -11.66
N LEU A 57 3.51 6.85 -12.40
CA LEU A 57 4.08 8.00 -13.13
C LEU A 57 3.15 8.57 -14.23
N ALA A 58 2.13 7.80 -14.64
CA ALA A 58 1.14 8.23 -15.60
C ALA A 58 -0.13 8.80 -14.95
N GLY A 59 -0.16 8.90 -13.60
CA GLY A 59 -1.30 9.43 -12.85
C GLY A 59 -2.40 8.41 -12.54
N ASN A 60 -2.17 7.11 -12.78
CA ASN A 60 -3.16 6.08 -12.46
C ASN A 60 -3.17 5.83 -10.95
N ASN A 61 -4.34 5.86 -10.31
CA ASN A 61 -4.49 5.51 -8.90
C ASN A 61 -5.49 4.37 -8.68
N ILE A 62 -5.53 3.83 -7.45
CA ILE A 62 -6.50 2.78 -7.11
C ILE A 62 -7.83 3.41 -6.73
N GLY A 63 -8.87 3.16 -7.53
CA GLY A 63 -10.24 3.54 -7.22
C GLY A 63 -10.75 4.81 -7.91
N LYS A 64 -9.91 5.54 -8.64
CA LYS A 64 -10.37 6.52 -9.64
C LYS A 64 -10.38 5.85 -11.01
N VAL A 65 -11.57 5.56 -11.53
CA VAL A 65 -11.76 5.41 -12.98
C VAL A 65 -11.37 6.74 -13.63
N PHE A 66 -10.88 6.76 -14.88
CA PHE A 66 -10.37 7.96 -15.59
C PHE A 66 -11.41 9.10 -15.79
N ASP A 67 -12.01 9.61 -14.72
CA ASP A 67 -12.94 10.72 -14.74
C ASP A 67 -12.24 11.97 -14.19
N VAL A 68 -12.26 13.02 -15.00
CA VAL A 68 -11.56 14.27 -14.74
C VAL A 68 -12.40 15.09 -13.77
N ASP A 69 -12.30 14.79 -12.47
CA ASP A 69 -12.89 15.67 -11.47
C ASP A 69 -11.99 16.88 -11.21
N LEU A 70 -12.33 18.01 -11.86
CA LEU A 70 -11.94 19.36 -11.47
C LEU A 70 -12.65 19.70 -10.15
N PHE A 71 -12.05 19.47 -8.99
CA PHE A 71 -12.53 20.11 -7.77
C PHE A 71 -11.39 20.63 -6.88
N GLU A 72 -11.41 21.96 -6.75
CA GLU A 72 -10.57 22.81 -5.92
C GLU A 72 -10.84 22.58 -4.41
N GLY A 73 -9.79 22.76 -3.61
CA GLY A 73 -9.92 23.51 -2.36
C GLY A 73 -10.45 22.82 -1.10
N VAL A 74 -10.05 21.58 -0.78
CA VAL A 74 -10.25 21.03 0.58
C VAL A 74 -8.91 20.51 1.14
N PRO A 75 -8.50 20.89 2.37
CA PRO A 75 -7.33 20.29 3.00
C PRO A 75 -7.62 18.81 3.24
N ARG A 76 -7.04 17.94 2.40
CA ARG A 76 -7.21 16.49 2.48
C ARG A 76 -6.58 15.99 3.78
N ARG A 77 -7.41 15.83 4.80
CA ARG A 77 -7.08 14.97 5.94
C ARG A 77 -6.93 13.56 5.35
N PHE A 78 -5.76 12.96 5.51
CA PHE A 78 -5.47 11.59 5.07
C PHE A 78 -6.30 10.57 5.89
N SER A 79 -7.62 10.58 5.76
CA SER A 79 -8.42 9.38 5.96
C SER A 79 -8.32 8.57 4.68
N THR A 80 -7.13 8.02 4.43
CA THR A 80 -6.81 7.32 3.19
C THR A 80 -7.65 6.04 3.15
N ALA A 81 -8.65 6.00 2.26
CA ALA A 81 -9.30 4.73 1.96
C ALA A 81 -8.20 3.72 1.57
N SER A 82 -8.33 2.48 2.03
CA SER A 82 -7.34 1.44 1.75
C SER A 82 -8.03 0.19 1.21
N VAL A 83 -7.38 -0.43 0.24
CA VAL A 83 -7.75 -1.76 -0.25
C VAL A 83 -6.98 -2.79 0.58
N LYS A 84 -7.69 -3.80 1.05
CA LYS A 84 -7.11 -4.91 1.81
C LYS A 84 -6.96 -6.14 0.92
N ARG A 85 -5.84 -6.85 1.08
CA ARG A 85 -5.59 -8.16 0.47
C ARG A 85 -5.08 -9.12 1.53
N ALA A 86 -5.83 -10.19 1.78
CA ALA A 86 -5.45 -11.21 2.76
C ALA A 86 -4.40 -12.17 2.17
N PHE A 87 -3.48 -12.63 3.02
CA PHE A 87 -2.54 -13.71 2.70
C PHE A 87 -2.23 -14.54 3.95
N GLU A 88 -1.64 -15.72 3.77
CA GLU A 88 -1.32 -16.65 4.86
C GLU A 88 0.17 -17.05 4.78
N VAL A 89 0.82 -17.08 5.94
CA VAL A 89 2.16 -17.64 6.11
C VAL A 89 2.05 -19.03 6.72
N LYS A 90 2.57 -20.05 6.00
CA LYS A 90 2.50 -21.47 6.35
C LYS A 90 3.80 -22.04 6.93
#